data_AF-A0A7C9A8B1-F1
#
_entry.id   AF-A0A7C9A8B1-F1
#
_cell.length_a   1.000
_cell.length_b   1.000
_cell.length_c   1.000
_cell.angle_alpha   90.00
_cell.angle_beta   90.00
_cell.angle_gamma   90.00
#
_symmetry.space_group_name_H-M   'P 1'
#
loop_
_entity.id
_entity.type
_entity.pdbx_description
1 polymer ?
#
loop_
_entity_poly.entity_id
_entity_poly.type
_entity_poly.pdbx_seq_one_letter_code
_entity_poly.pdbx_strand_id
1 'polypeptide(L)'
;MRILPIWAGGILLVTASSHQGSFVLQQARSMDRHLSPSFEIPPASLSIFTIVTMLTGLALYEWFFVPFVRRFTGNPSGITCLQRMGIGYLINILATIVASMVEVKRKTVAAQYNLLDKPAAIIPISVFWLVPQYCIHGLAEVFMNVGHLEFLYDQAPESMRSTAAALYCRVACSSHIGDSCKDHYLSPMLSLRL
;
A
#
# COMPACT_ATOMS: atom_id res chain seq x y z
N MET A 1 3.55 27.04 15.17
CA MET A 1 4.59 26.00 15.37
C MET A 1 4.08 24.65 15.91
N ARG A 2 2.77 24.34 15.89
CA ARG A 2 2.25 23.03 16.34
C ARG A 2 2.10 21.96 15.25
N ILE A 3 2.19 22.36 13.98
CA ILE A 3 1.98 21.50 12.79
C ILE A 3 3.27 20.77 12.36
N LEU A 4 4.43 21.35 12.68
CA LEU A 4 5.75 20.86 12.31
C LEU A 4 6.05 19.43 12.81
N PRO A 5 5.76 19.05 14.07
CA PRO A 5 5.97 17.67 14.52
C PRO A 5 5.03 16.66 13.84
N ILE A 6 3.80 17.05 13.51
CA ILE A 6 2.82 16.20 12.81
C ILE A 6 3.31 15.95 11.38
N TRP A 7 3.77 17.00 10.70
CA TRP A 7 4.37 16.91 9.36
C TRP A 7 5.65 16.07 9.34
N ALA A 8 6.53 16.24 10.33
CA ALA A 8 7.76 15.46 10.43
C ALA A 8 7.46 13.95 10.60
N GLY A 9 6.48 13.61 11.44
CA GLY A 9 6.03 12.22 11.61
C GLY A 9 5.40 11.64 10.34
N GLY A 10 4.60 12.42 9.62
CA GLY A 10 4.02 12.03 8.33
C GLY A 10 5.08 11.78 7.26
N ILE A 11 6.08 12.66 7.15
CA ILE A 11 7.22 12.50 6.22
C ILE A 11 8.00 11.23 6.56
N LEU A 12 8.38 11.02 7.82
CA LEU A 12 9.12 9.83 8.24
C LEU A 12 8.40 8.54 7.86
N LEU A 13 7.07 8.50 8.04
CA LEU A 13 6.30 7.31 7.70
C LEU A 13 6.17 7.10 6.19
N VAL A 14 5.95 8.17 5.42
CA VAL A 14 5.91 8.08 3.94
C VAL A 14 7.27 7.65 3.40
N THR A 15 8.38 8.20 3.92
CA THR A 15 9.73 7.77 3.55
C THR A 15 9.97 6.30 3.91
N ALA A 16 9.58 5.87 5.12
CA ALA A 16 9.69 4.47 5.52
C ALA A 16 8.87 3.52 4.62
N SER A 17 7.70 3.96 4.16
CA SER A 17 6.79 3.17 3.31
C SER A 17 7.22 3.16 1.83
N SER A 18 8.08 4.07 1.39
CA SER A 18 8.51 4.21 -0.01
C SER A 18 9.18 2.97 -0.60
N HIS A 19 9.71 2.09 0.24
CA HIS A 19 10.40 0.85 -0.16
C HIS A 19 9.43 -0.33 -0.33
N GLN A 20 8.20 -0.21 0.17
CA GLN A 20 7.27 -1.33 0.36
C GLN A 20 6.83 -1.95 -0.98
N GLY A 21 6.57 -1.12 -2.00
CA GLY A 21 6.20 -1.60 -3.34
C GLY A 21 7.28 -2.48 -3.97
N SER A 22 8.54 -2.03 -3.91
CA SER A 22 9.68 -2.79 -4.46
C SER A 22 9.90 -4.12 -3.73
N PHE A 23 9.75 -4.15 -2.39
CA PHE A 23 9.92 -5.38 -1.61
C PHE A 23 8.87 -6.43 -1.98
N VAL A 24 7.60 -6.06 -2.02
CA VAL A 24 6.51 -7.01 -2.29
C VAL A 24 6.63 -7.58 -3.71
N LEU A 25 7.09 -6.78 -4.67
CA LEU A 25 7.36 -7.27 -6.02
C LEU A 25 8.48 -8.33 -6.05
N GLN A 26 9.59 -8.09 -5.36
CA GLN A 26 10.68 -9.07 -5.27
C GLN A 26 10.22 -10.35 -4.57
N GLN A 27 9.40 -10.21 -3.52
CA GLN A 27 8.76 -11.33 -2.85
C GLN A 27 7.91 -12.13 -3.85
N ALA A 28 7.02 -11.48 -4.60
CA ALA A 28 6.17 -12.11 -5.61
C ALA A 28 6.96 -12.80 -6.74
N ARG A 29 8.10 -12.24 -7.17
CA ARG A 29 8.98 -12.87 -8.18
C ARG A 29 9.57 -14.20 -7.71
N SER A 30 9.87 -14.30 -6.42
CA SER A 30 10.44 -15.51 -5.80
C SER A 30 9.40 -16.59 -5.45
N MET A 31 8.11 -16.31 -5.65
CA MET A 31 7.00 -17.20 -5.32
C MET A 31 6.42 -17.84 -6.58
N ASP A 32 5.70 -18.95 -6.41
CA ASP A 32 5.03 -19.62 -7.51
C ASP A 32 3.81 -18.83 -8.00
N ARG A 33 3.86 -18.46 -9.28
CA ARG A 33 2.88 -17.61 -9.97
C ARG A 33 2.04 -18.38 -11.01
N HIS A 34 2.19 -19.70 -11.08
CA HIS A 34 1.40 -20.53 -11.98
C HIS A 34 -0.03 -20.70 -11.45
N LEU A 35 -1.02 -20.26 -12.24
CA LEU A 35 -2.45 -20.50 -11.98
C LEU A 35 -2.91 -21.81 -12.64
N SER A 36 -2.25 -22.15 -13.74
CA SER A 36 -2.49 -23.32 -14.60
C SER A 36 -1.13 -23.74 -15.17
N PRO A 37 -0.94 -24.99 -15.62
CA PRO A 37 0.32 -25.46 -16.22
C PRO A 37 0.84 -24.58 -17.37
N SER A 38 -0.03 -23.78 -18.00
CA SER A 38 0.31 -22.91 -19.13
C SER A 38 0.13 -21.41 -18.85
N PHE A 39 -0.29 -21.01 -17.63
CA PHE A 39 -0.59 -19.61 -17.33
C PHE A 39 0.15 -19.13 -16.08
N GLU A 40 1.10 -18.22 -16.30
CA GLU A 40 1.91 -17.57 -15.28
C GLU A 40 1.47 -16.10 -15.13
N ILE A 41 1.15 -15.70 -13.89
CA ILE A 41 0.71 -14.34 -13.60
C ILE A 41 1.95 -13.44 -13.44
N PRO A 42 2.02 -12.28 -14.13
CA PRO A 42 3.11 -11.34 -13.92
C PRO A 42 3.01 -10.71 -12.52
N PRO A 43 4.12 -10.59 -11.77
CA PRO A 43 4.11 -10.15 -10.37
C PRO A 43 3.53 -8.73 -10.20
N ALA A 44 3.71 -7.85 -11.19
CA ALA A 44 3.17 -6.49 -11.17
C ALA A 44 1.63 -6.44 -11.23
N SER A 45 0.98 -7.48 -11.78
CA SER A 45 -0.49 -7.52 -11.86
C SER A 45 -1.17 -7.74 -10.51
N LEU A 46 -0.44 -8.16 -9.47
CA LEU A 46 -0.98 -8.32 -8.12
C LEU A 46 -1.46 -7.00 -7.51
N SER A 47 -0.95 -5.86 -7.98
CA SER A 47 -1.39 -4.52 -7.58
C SER A 47 -2.88 -4.27 -7.89
N ILE A 48 -3.50 -5.05 -8.79
CA ILE A 48 -4.95 -5.00 -9.03
C ILE A 48 -5.73 -5.26 -7.74
N PHE A 49 -5.27 -6.16 -6.87
CA PHE A 49 -5.97 -6.43 -5.61
C PHE A 49 -6.00 -5.21 -4.71
N THR A 50 -4.90 -4.44 -4.66
CA THR A 50 -4.85 -3.16 -3.94
C THR A 50 -5.82 -2.16 -4.55
N ILE A 51 -5.81 -1.97 -5.88
CA ILE A 51 -6.66 -1.00 -6.56
C ILE A 51 -8.14 -1.33 -6.37
N VAL A 52 -8.53 -2.60 -6.55
CA VAL A 52 -9.92 -3.04 -6.35
C VAL A 52 -10.34 -2.85 -4.90
N THR A 53 -9.46 -3.18 -3.94
CA THR A 53 -9.77 -3.01 -2.51
C THR A 53 -9.86 -1.53 -2.14
N MET A 54 -9.02 -0.68 -2.71
CA MET A 54 -9.04 0.77 -2.50
C MET A 54 -10.32 1.38 -3.08
N LEU A 55 -10.71 1.04 -4.31
CA LEU A 55 -11.95 1.53 -4.93
C LEU A 55 -13.19 1.08 -4.15
N THR A 56 -13.23 -0.19 -3.78
CA THR A 56 -14.31 -0.75 -2.96
C THR A 56 -14.33 -0.12 -1.57
N GLY A 57 -13.16 0.02 -0.95
CA GLY A 57 -12.98 0.63 0.37
C GLY A 57 -13.39 2.10 0.39
N LEU A 58 -13.09 2.86 -0.66
CA LEU A 58 -13.53 4.24 -0.83
C LEU A 58 -15.06 4.32 -0.97
N ALA A 59 -15.66 3.45 -1.78
CA ALA A 59 -17.11 3.37 -1.91
C ALA A 59 -17.78 3.05 -0.56
N LEU A 60 -17.25 2.07 0.17
CA LEU A 60 -17.72 1.71 1.52
C LEU A 60 -17.53 2.85 2.54
N TYR A 61 -16.43 3.58 2.41
CA TYR A 61 -16.13 4.72 3.27
C TYR A 61 -17.18 5.83 3.09
N GLU A 62 -17.45 6.23 1.85
CA GLU A 62 -18.44 7.28 1.53
C GLU A 62 -19.87 6.84 1.86
N TRP A 63 -20.25 5.59 1.52
CA TRP A 63 -21.62 5.13 1.65
C TRP A 63 -22.01 4.68 3.06
N PHE A 64 -21.07 4.09 3.80
CA PHE A 64 -21.39 3.47 5.08
C PHE A 64 -20.69 4.17 6.24
N PHE A 65 -19.38 4.41 6.13
CA PHE A 65 -18.61 4.95 7.24
C PHE A 65 -19.00 6.41 7.56
N VAL A 66 -19.05 7.29 6.55
CA VAL A 66 -19.41 8.70 6.74
C VAL A 66 -20.81 8.88 7.38
N PRO A 67 -21.90 8.30 6.86
CA PRO A 67 -23.22 8.48 7.48
C PRO A 67 -23.33 7.81 8.85
N PHE A 68 -22.67 6.66 9.06
CA PHE A 68 -22.63 6.00 10.36
C PHE A 68 -21.96 6.87 11.41
N VAL A 69 -20.77 7.37 11.09
CA VAL A 69 -19.98 8.20 12.01
C VAL A 69 -20.69 9.52 12.27
N ARG A 70 -21.27 10.18 11.25
CA ARG A 70 -22.09 11.39 11.43
C ARG A 70 -23.22 11.18 12.45
N ARG A 71 -23.85 10.01 12.45
CA ARG A 71 -24.93 9.66 13.39
C ARG A 71 -24.46 9.54 14.84
N PHE A 72 -23.22 9.11 15.06
CA PHE A 72 -22.66 8.95 16.42
C PHE A 72 -21.95 10.21 16.94
N THR A 73 -21.27 10.96 16.07
CA THR A 73 -20.43 12.09 16.48
C THR A 73 -21.10 13.44 16.37
N GLY A 74 -22.24 13.56 15.67
CA GLY A 74 -22.96 14.84 15.48
C GLY A 74 -22.18 15.91 14.69
N ASN A 75 -20.99 15.58 14.20
CA ASN A 75 -20.10 16.46 13.44
C ASN A 75 -20.32 16.25 11.93
N PRO A 76 -20.44 17.31 11.10
CA PRO A 76 -20.55 17.19 9.64
C PRO A 76 -19.42 16.39 8.97
N SER A 77 -18.22 16.34 9.55
CA SER A 77 -17.12 15.49 9.04
C SER A 77 -17.00 14.12 9.73
N GLY A 78 -17.80 13.85 10.76
CA GLY A 78 -17.75 12.62 11.54
C GLY A 78 -16.54 12.55 12.50
N ILE A 79 -15.38 12.11 12.01
CA ILE A 79 -14.11 11.96 12.77
C ILE A 79 -13.10 13.03 12.34
N THR A 80 -12.26 13.51 13.27
CA THR A 80 -11.21 14.50 12.98
C THR A 80 -10.17 13.96 11.97
N CYS A 81 -9.58 14.84 11.16
CA CYS A 81 -8.58 14.47 10.14
C CYS A 81 -7.39 13.69 10.74
N LEU A 82 -6.91 14.09 11.93
CA LEU A 82 -5.81 13.42 12.63
C LEU A 82 -6.19 12.01 13.11
N GLN A 83 -7.40 11.81 13.62
CA GLN A 83 -7.86 10.47 14.03
C GLN A 83 -8.00 9.55 12.81
N ARG A 84 -8.50 10.07 11.70
CA ARG A 84 -8.63 9.33 10.43
C ARG A 84 -7.26 8.89 9.89
N MET A 85 -6.28 9.79 9.89
CA MET A 85 -4.88 9.46 9.57
C MET A 85 -4.32 8.39 10.52
N GLY A 86 -4.56 8.55 11.84
CA GLY A 86 -4.12 7.59 12.85
C GLY A 86 -4.68 6.18 12.63
N ILE A 87 -5.97 6.06 12.28
CA ILE A 87 -6.61 4.79 11.94
C ILE A 87 -5.94 4.17 10.70
N GLY A 88 -5.71 4.97 9.65
CA GLY A 88 -5.00 4.51 8.45
C GLY A 88 -3.61 3.95 8.78
N TYR A 89 -2.85 4.65 9.62
CA TYR A 89 -1.53 4.19 10.06
C TYR A 89 -1.58 2.91 10.91
N LEU A 90 -2.56 2.78 11.81
CA LEU A 90 -2.74 1.54 12.58
C LEU A 90 -3.05 0.35 11.68
N ILE A 91 -3.95 0.52 10.70
CA ILE A 91 -4.28 -0.53 9.72
C ILE A 91 -3.04 -0.88 8.89
N ASN A 92 -2.22 0.11 8.52
CA ASN A 92 -0.98 -0.14 7.79
C ASN A 92 0.06 -0.94 8.60
N ILE A 93 0.19 -0.66 9.91
CA ILE A 93 1.04 -1.45 10.80
C ILE A 93 0.55 -2.91 10.84
N LEU A 94 -0.77 -3.12 10.95
CA LEU A 94 -1.35 -4.47 10.89
C LEU A 94 -1.08 -5.16 9.54
N ALA A 95 -1.20 -4.45 8.43
CA ALA A 95 -0.85 -4.97 7.10
C ALA A 95 0.62 -5.42 7.04
N THR A 96 1.52 -4.63 7.62
CA THR A 96 2.95 -4.92 7.67
C THR A 96 3.26 -6.12 8.57
N ILE A 97 2.53 -6.29 9.67
CA ILE A 97 2.63 -7.50 10.53
C ILE A 97 2.20 -8.74 9.74
N VAL A 98 1.07 -8.68 9.02
CA VAL A 98 0.62 -9.79 8.16
C VAL A 98 1.66 -10.11 7.09
N ALA A 99 2.23 -9.08 6.45
CA ALA A 99 3.29 -9.26 5.46
C ALA A 99 4.54 -9.93 6.04
N SER A 100 4.94 -9.53 7.25
CA SER A 100 6.04 -10.14 7.98
C SER A 100 5.78 -11.62 8.26
N MET A 101 4.57 -11.99 8.67
CA MET A 101 4.20 -13.39 8.90
C MET A 101 4.28 -14.23 7.61
N VAL A 102 3.81 -13.68 6.48
CA VAL A 102 3.91 -14.33 5.17
C VAL A 102 5.38 -14.53 4.77
N GLU A 103 6.23 -13.55 5.03
CA GLU A 103 7.66 -13.63 4.74
C GLU A 103 8.38 -14.67 5.61
N VAL A 104 8.04 -14.75 6.90
CA VAL A 104 8.57 -15.80 7.79
C VAL A 104 8.19 -17.18 7.23
N LYS A 105 6.93 -17.37 6.84
CA LYS A 105 6.47 -18.62 6.24
C LYS A 105 7.22 -18.94 4.94
N ARG A 106 7.43 -17.96 4.07
CA ARG A 106 8.20 -18.12 2.82
C ARG A 106 9.64 -18.57 3.11
N LYS A 107 10.31 -17.94 4.09
CA LYS A 107 11.68 -18.31 4.49
C LYS A 107 11.76 -19.70 5.11
N THR A 108 10.79 -20.10 5.92
CA THR A 108 10.73 -21.46 6.49
C THR A 108 10.61 -22.52 5.39
N VAL A 109 9.77 -22.27 4.38
CA VAL A 109 9.65 -23.17 3.22
C VAL A 109 10.95 -23.20 2.43
N ALA A 110 11.57 -22.04 2.15
CA ALA A 110 12.86 -22.00 1.45
C ALA A 110 13.96 -22.80 2.18
N ALA A 111 13.98 -22.77 3.52
CA ALA A 111 14.89 -23.55 4.35
C ALA A 111 14.64 -25.06 4.25
N GLN A 112 13.38 -25.50 4.25
CA GLN A 112 13.01 -26.92 4.15
C GLN A 112 13.40 -27.54 2.80
N TYR A 113 13.35 -26.76 1.72
CA TYR A 113 13.71 -27.22 0.37
C TYR A 113 15.20 -27.01 0.03
N ASN A 114 16.05 -26.60 0.99
CA ASN A 114 17.47 -26.23 0.78
C ASN A 114 17.66 -25.21 -0.37
N LEU A 115 16.71 -24.30 -0.56
CA LEU A 115 16.73 -23.28 -1.60
C LEU A 115 17.34 -21.95 -1.12
N LEU A 116 17.84 -21.90 0.12
CA LEU A 116 18.42 -20.69 0.71
C LEU A 116 19.63 -20.16 -0.07
N ASP A 117 20.42 -21.05 -0.68
CA ASP A 117 21.64 -20.71 -1.42
C ASP A 117 21.42 -20.44 -2.92
N LYS A 118 20.17 -20.55 -3.42
CA LYS A 118 19.83 -20.34 -4.83
C LYS A 118 18.91 -19.13 -4.99
N PRO A 119 19.45 -17.92 -5.23
CA PRO A 119 18.64 -16.69 -5.33
C PRO A 119 17.66 -16.69 -6.52
N ALA A 120 17.88 -17.56 -7.52
CA ALA A 120 17.02 -17.69 -8.70
C ALA A 120 15.95 -18.81 -8.59
N ALA A 121 15.92 -19.57 -7.50
CA ALA A 121 14.97 -20.67 -7.36
C ALA A 121 13.58 -20.16 -6.94
N ILE A 122 12.55 -20.61 -7.67
CA ILE A 122 11.15 -20.35 -7.33
C ILE A 122 10.81 -21.17 -6.08
N ILE A 123 10.36 -20.49 -5.02
CA ILE A 123 9.92 -21.14 -3.80
C ILE A 123 8.52 -21.70 -4.04
N PRO A 124 8.24 -22.96 -3.67
CA PRO A 124 6.95 -23.61 -3.90
C PRO A 124 5.88 -23.12 -2.92
N ILE A 125 5.64 -21.81 -2.91
CA ILE A 125 4.59 -21.14 -2.17
C ILE A 125 3.80 -20.28 -3.15
N SER A 126 2.48 -20.41 -3.12
CA SER A 126 1.63 -19.67 -4.04
C SER A 126 1.67 -18.17 -3.74
N VAL A 127 1.75 -17.37 -4.80
CA VAL A 127 1.69 -15.91 -4.76
C VAL A 127 0.41 -15.36 -4.10
N PHE A 128 -0.67 -16.15 -4.05
CA PHE A 128 -1.93 -15.76 -3.41
C PHE A 128 -1.82 -15.49 -1.90
N TRP A 129 -0.76 -15.97 -1.24
CA TRP A 129 -0.46 -15.61 0.15
C TRP A 129 -0.18 -14.11 0.35
N LEU A 130 0.12 -13.37 -0.72
CA LEU A 130 0.29 -11.92 -0.69
C LEU A 130 -1.04 -11.15 -0.79
N VAL A 131 -2.14 -11.80 -1.18
CA VAL A 131 -3.44 -11.11 -1.34
C VAL A 131 -3.93 -10.45 -0.04
N PRO A 132 -3.86 -11.10 1.14
CA PRO A 132 -4.32 -10.49 2.39
C PRO A 132 -3.58 -9.18 2.72
N GLN A 133 -2.26 -9.14 2.56
CA GLN A 133 -1.49 -7.90 2.81
C GLN A 133 -1.87 -6.81 1.80
N TYR A 134 -2.09 -7.13 0.52
CA TYR A 134 -2.51 -6.16 -0.49
C TYR A 134 -3.89 -5.56 -0.19
N CYS A 135 -4.85 -6.38 0.23
CA CYS A 135 -6.18 -5.91 0.60
C CYS A 135 -6.15 -4.99 1.83
N ILE A 136 -5.44 -5.37 2.90
CA ILE A 136 -5.36 -4.56 4.12
C ILE A 136 -4.62 -3.25 3.84
N HIS A 137 -3.58 -3.28 3.02
CA HIS A 137 -2.84 -2.07 2.62
C HIS A 137 -3.71 -1.12 1.78
N GLY A 138 -4.47 -1.66 0.81
CA GLY A 138 -5.43 -0.87 0.03
C GLY A 138 -6.52 -0.23 0.89
N LEU A 139 -6.98 -0.91 1.95
CA LEU A 139 -7.90 -0.33 2.92
C LEU A 139 -7.23 0.78 3.75
N ALA A 140 -6.00 0.58 4.20
CA ALA A 140 -5.23 1.59 4.94
C ALA A 140 -5.04 2.88 4.11
N GLU A 141 -4.71 2.73 2.82
CA GLU A 141 -4.53 3.85 1.89
C GLU A 141 -5.79 4.70 1.77
N VAL A 142 -7.00 4.13 1.80
CA VAL A 142 -8.24 4.92 1.75
C VAL A 142 -8.32 5.90 2.92
N PHE A 143 -8.16 5.42 4.15
CA PHE A 143 -8.23 6.27 5.35
C PHE A 143 -7.10 7.30 5.37
N MET A 144 -5.91 6.90 4.94
CA MET A 144 -4.73 7.75 4.91
C MET A 144 -4.85 8.87 3.87
N ASN A 145 -5.28 8.55 2.64
CA ASN A 145 -5.49 9.52 1.57
C ASN A 145 -6.57 10.54 1.93
N VAL A 146 -7.71 10.08 2.44
CA VAL A 146 -8.80 10.98 2.84
C VAL A 146 -8.35 11.88 3.99
N GLY A 147 -7.65 11.33 4.99
CA GLY A 147 -7.14 12.10 6.13
C GLY A 147 -6.08 13.13 5.73
N HIS A 148 -5.15 12.77 4.83
CA HIS A 148 -4.14 13.68 4.29
C HIS A 148 -4.75 14.80 3.47
N LEU A 149 -5.73 14.50 2.62
CA LEU A 149 -6.40 15.50 1.81
C LEU A 149 -7.12 16.52 2.68
N GLU A 150 -7.92 16.05 3.65
CA GLU A 150 -8.65 16.93 4.57
C GLU A 150 -7.69 17.79 5.43
N PHE A 151 -6.61 17.20 5.94
CA PHE A 151 -5.59 17.94 6.67
C PHE A 151 -4.90 19.00 5.79
N LEU A 152 -4.57 18.67 4.55
CA LEU A 152 -3.94 19.62 3.62
C LEU A 152 -4.90 20.78 3.29
N TYR A 153 -6.18 20.50 3.12
CA TYR A 153 -7.22 21.51 2.92
C TYR A 153 -7.39 22.43 4.13
N ASP A 154 -7.38 21.88 5.35
CA ASP A 154 -7.51 22.63 6.60
C ASP A 154 -6.29 23.51 6.89
N GLN A 155 -5.08 23.04 6.56
CA GLN A 155 -3.84 23.78 6.84
C GLN A 155 -3.43 24.73 5.71
N ALA A 156 -3.96 24.57 4.49
CA ALA A 156 -3.65 25.45 3.37
C ALA A 156 -4.41 26.79 3.46
N PRO A 157 -3.75 27.92 3.18
CA PRO A 157 -4.44 29.21 3.03
C PRO A 157 -5.45 29.13 1.89
N GLU A 158 -6.55 29.89 2.00
CA GLU A 158 -7.74 29.75 1.15
C GLU A 158 -7.44 29.82 -0.36
N SER A 159 -6.46 30.66 -0.74
CA SER A 159 -5.99 30.85 -2.12
C SER A 159 -5.15 29.69 -2.68
N MET A 160 -4.66 28.77 -1.86
CA MET A 160 -3.74 27.70 -2.27
C MET A 160 -4.32 26.29 -2.13
N ARG A 161 -5.54 26.15 -1.63
CA ARG A 161 -6.19 24.84 -1.40
C ARG A 161 -6.26 23.98 -2.67
N SER A 162 -6.63 24.58 -3.80
CA SER A 162 -6.68 23.89 -5.10
C SER A 162 -5.30 23.42 -5.57
N THR A 163 -4.27 24.28 -5.44
CA THR A 163 -2.88 23.95 -5.79
C THR A 163 -2.33 22.82 -4.91
N ALA A 164 -2.65 22.83 -3.61
CA ALA A 164 -2.22 21.80 -2.67
C ALA A 164 -2.86 20.43 -3.00
N ALA A 165 -4.16 20.39 -3.27
CA ALA A 165 -4.86 19.19 -3.70
C ALA A 165 -4.31 18.65 -5.05
N ALA A 166 -4.04 19.54 -6.00
CA ALA A 166 -3.44 19.18 -7.28
C ALA A 166 -2.02 18.61 -7.13
N LEU A 167 -1.22 19.18 -6.22
CA LEU A 167 0.12 18.67 -5.91
C LEU A 167 0.05 17.28 -5.29
N TYR A 168 -0.87 17.07 -4.34
CA TYR A 168 -1.08 15.78 -3.69
C TYR A 168 -1.48 14.69 -4.69
N CYS A 169 -2.46 14.96 -5.56
CA CYS A 169 -2.89 14.04 -6.61
C CYS A 169 -1.75 13.71 -7.57
N ARG A 170 -0.93 14.70 -7.94
CA ARG A 170 0.23 14.50 -8.81
C ARG A 170 1.29 13.59 -8.17
N VAL A 171 1.55 13.74 -6.88
CA VAL A 171 2.50 12.87 -6.14
C VAL A 171 1.95 11.46 -6.01
N ALA A 172 0.67 11.30 -5.65
CA ALA A 172 0.03 9.98 -5.54
C ALA A 172 0.03 9.22 -6.88
N CYS A 173 -0.33 9.88 -7.98
CA CYS A 173 -0.23 9.28 -9.31
C CYS A 173 1.23 8.93 -9.67
N SER A 174 2.20 9.78 -9.30
CA SER A 174 3.61 9.54 -9.58
C SER A 174 4.18 8.32 -8.87
N SER A 175 3.74 7.99 -7.65
CA SER A 175 4.20 6.79 -6.95
C SER A 175 3.73 5.51 -7.64
N HIS A 176 2.45 5.44 -8.03
CA HIS A 176 1.91 4.25 -8.69
C HIS A 176 2.44 4.06 -10.12
N ILE A 177 2.63 5.16 -10.86
CA ILE A 177 3.27 5.12 -12.19
C ILE A 177 4.76 4.81 -12.05
N GLY A 178 5.44 5.37 -11.04
CA GLY A 178 6.85 5.16 -10.78
C GLY A 178 7.19 3.72 -10.42
N ASP A 179 6.37 3.08 -9.59
CA ASP A 179 6.49 1.66 -9.29
C ASP A 179 6.22 0.82 -10.55
N SER A 180 5.13 1.10 -11.29
CA SER A 180 4.84 0.39 -12.56
C SER A 180 5.93 0.56 -13.63
N CYS A 181 6.57 1.74 -13.70
CA CYS A 181 7.62 2.05 -14.67
C CYS A 181 8.96 1.43 -14.27
N LYS A 182 9.31 1.47 -12.97
CA LYS A 182 10.45 0.71 -12.42
C LYS A 182 10.25 -0.78 -12.66
N ASP A 183 9.03 -1.28 -12.52
CA ASP A 183 8.70 -2.68 -12.80
C ASP A 183 8.94 -3.03 -14.26
N HIS A 184 8.59 -2.15 -15.21
CA HIS A 184 8.82 -2.38 -16.64
C HIS A 184 10.31 -2.34 -17.03
N TYR A 185 11.09 -1.42 -16.44
CA TYR A 185 12.51 -1.23 -16.79
C TYR A 185 13.50 -2.08 -15.99
N LEU A 186 13.26 -2.35 -14.69
CA LEU A 186 14.16 -3.18 -13.87
C LEU A 186 13.88 -4.69 -13.97
N SER A 187 12.68 -5.12 -14.41
CA SER A 187 12.40 -6.55 -14.68
C SER A 187 13.42 -7.19 -15.62
N PRO A 188 13.67 -6.64 -16.83
CA PRO A 188 14.64 -7.24 -17.77
C PRO A 188 16.11 -7.09 -17.33
N MET A 189 16.45 -6.06 -16.54
CA MET A 189 17.83 -5.90 -16.05
C MET A 189 18.21 -6.86 -14.92
N LEU A 190 17.27 -7.20 -14.02
CA LEU A 190 17.53 -8.17 -12.94
C LEU A 190 17.57 -9.61 -13.45
N SER A 191 16.84 -9.95 -14.51
CA SER A 191 16.92 -11.27 -15.18
C SER A 191 18.20 -11.48 -15.99
N LEU A 192 18.99 -10.44 -16.24
CA LEU A 192 20.27 -10.48 -16.96
C LEU A 192 21.49 -10.49 -16.02
N ARG A 193 21.28 -10.33 -14.71
CA ARG A 193 22.32 -10.40 -13.67
C ARG A 193 22.11 -11.54 -12.66
N LEU A 194 21.15 -12.42 -12.93
CA LEU A 194 20.89 -13.70 -12.25
C LEU A 194 20.93 -14.81 -13.30
#